data_AF-A0A0M9WA77-F1
#
_entry.id   AF-A0A0M9WA77-F1
#
_cell.length_a   1.000
_cell.length_b   1.000
_cell.length_c   1.000
_cell.angle_alpha   90.00
_cell.angle_beta   90.00
_cell.angle_gamma   90.00
#
_symmetry.space_group_name_H-M   'P 1'
#
loop_
_entity.id
_entity.type
_entity.pdbx_description
1 polymer ?
#
loop_
_entity_poly.entity_id
_entity_poly.type
_entity_poly.pdbx_seq_one_letter_code
_entity_poly.pdbx_strand_id
1 'polypeptide(L)'
;MSIAINNAGSPLEYHSIPKRINAAIVNIPLDRLKELYPDIQRFTAMAVKFSYHPDSPSKLRVLLIKRHGKESSWGNTWETGGGAPDEEDQTIIHSAARESKEETQIWPLSIAGNAFTCSFYHKDRETGDIVLMRTLGFIVIDNEVTIKNEETMAQRVWSSEMQQPVGQSSVEISDEHLDHCWFTEDEVRSAALYVKGSPPGPFAMLLAKKDMVLLAFELFRQSQGQNVPPSVDIVR
;
A
#
# COMPACT_ATOMS: atom_id res chain seq x y z
N MET A 1 -23.87 -41.57 -3.59
CA MET A 1 -22.51 -41.21 -3.12
C MET A 1 -22.36 -39.72 -3.32
N SER A 2 -22.44 -38.93 -2.25
CA SER A 2 -22.32 -37.47 -2.29
C SER A 2 -20.85 -37.10 -2.16
N ILE A 3 -20.29 -36.44 -3.17
CA ILE A 3 -18.95 -35.87 -3.10
C ILE A 3 -19.08 -34.62 -2.23
N ALA A 4 -18.66 -34.74 -0.98
CA ALA A 4 -18.48 -33.60 -0.10
C ALA A 4 -17.37 -32.72 -0.69
N ILE A 5 -17.77 -31.62 -1.31
CA ILE A 5 -16.87 -30.52 -1.64
C ILE A 5 -16.49 -29.92 -0.29
N ASN A 6 -15.27 -30.22 0.17
CA ASN A 6 -14.68 -29.55 1.33
C ASN A 6 -14.57 -28.06 1.01
N ASN A 7 -15.58 -27.28 1.41
CA ASN A 7 -15.54 -25.82 1.49
C ASN A 7 -14.65 -25.39 2.66
N ALA A 8 -13.37 -25.78 2.64
CA ALA A 8 -12.35 -25.11 3.42
C ALA A 8 -11.99 -23.81 2.70
N GLY A 9 -12.86 -22.80 2.83
CA GLY A 9 -12.50 -21.42 2.53
C GLY A 9 -11.24 -21.08 3.34
N SER A 10 -10.19 -20.70 2.63
CA SER A 10 -8.86 -20.48 3.19
C SER A 10 -8.87 -19.47 4.36
N PRO A 11 -8.20 -19.73 5.50
CA PRO A 11 -8.16 -18.84 6.67
C PRO A 11 -7.32 -17.55 6.49
N LEU A 12 -7.23 -17.00 5.28
CA LEU A 12 -6.18 -16.06 4.88
C LEU A 12 -6.55 -14.57 4.88
N GLU A 13 -7.81 -14.18 5.11
CA GLU A 13 -8.20 -12.81 4.75
C GLU A 13 -7.80 -11.74 5.78
N TYR A 14 -7.96 -12.00 7.08
CA TYR A 14 -7.53 -11.09 8.14
C TYR A 14 -7.23 -11.82 9.45
N HIS A 15 -6.21 -11.35 10.16
CA HIS A 15 -6.12 -11.52 11.61
C HIS A 15 -6.67 -10.30 12.35
N SER A 16 -6.54 -9.10 11.76
CA SER A 16 -7.16 -7.87 12.25
C SER A 16 -7.64 -7.01 11.11
N ILE A 17 -8.78 -6.33 11.26
CA ILE A 17 -9.22 -5.30 10.31
C ILE A 17 -8.23 -4.11 10.28
N PRO A 18 -8.07 -3.42 9.14
CA PRO A 18 -7.27 -2.20 9.07
C PRO A 18 -7.76 -1.17 10.09
N LYS A 19 -6.82 -0.55 10.81
CA LYS A 19 -7.14 0.48 11.80
C LYS A 19 -6.13 1.62 11.78
N ARG A 20 -6.61 2.82 12.10
CA ARG A 20 -5.78 4.01 12.30
C ARG A 20 -4.87 3.84 13.51
N ILE A 21 -3.65 4.35 13.39
CA ILE A 21 -2.68 4.56 14.48
C ILE A 21 -2.01 5.93 14.32
N ASN A 22 -1.28 6.38 15.35
CA ASN A 22 -0.41 7.55 15.24
C ASN A 22 0.99 7.08 14.80
N ALA A 23 1.53 7.68 13.74
CA ALA A 23 2.86 7.35 13.21
C ALA A 23 3.96 7.48 14.27
N ALA A 24 3.84 8.44 15.20
CA ALA A 24 4.80 8.64 16.28
C ALA A 24 4.90 7.44 17.25
N ILE A 25 3.84 6.63 17.39
CA ILE A 25 3.86 5.43 18.25
C ILE A 25 4.79 4.36 17.68
N VAL A 26 4.88 4.29 16.36
CA VAL A 26 5.66 3.26 15.64
C VAL A 26 6.96 3.82 15.05
N ASN A 27 7.24 5.11 15.26
CA ASN A 27 8.52 5.72 14.95
C ASN A 27 9.56 5.41 16.03
N ILE A 28 9.84 4.11 16.17
CA ILE A 28 10.79 3.56 17.12
C ILE A 28 11.80 2.69 16.37
N PRO A 29 12.97 2.40 16.97
CA PRO A 29 13.92 1.45 16.40
C PRO A 29 13.26 0.12 16.01
N LEU A 30 13.65 -0.46 14.87
CA LEU A 30 13.02 -1.66 14.32
C LEU A 30 13.01 -2.84 15.30
N ASP A 31 14.11 -3.03 16.03
CA ASP A 31 14.27 -4.08 17.04
C ASP A 31 13.26 -3.96 18.20
N ARG A 32 12.75 -2.76 18.45
CA ARG A 32 11.74 -2.45 19.47
C ARG A 32 10.29 -2.65 18.99
N LEU A 33 10.05 -2.82 17.67
CA LEU A 33 8.69 -3.07 17.16
C LEU A 33 8.06 -4.33 17.73
N LYS A 34 8.89 -5.34 18.01
CA LYS A 34 8.45 -6.61 18.62
C LYS A 34 7.90 -6.42 20.03
N GLU A 35 8.26 -5.38 20.76
CA GLU A 35 7.62 -5.10 22.07
C GLU A 35 6.22 -4.54 21.93
N LEU A 36 5.96 -3.72 20.91
CA LEU A 36 4.62 -3.23 20.65
C LEU A 36 3.72 -4.38 20.18
N TYR A 37 4.30 -5.34 19.46
CA TYR A 37 3.59 -6.38 18.74
C TYR A 37 4.27 -7.75 18.89
N PRO A 38 4.24 -8.36 20.11
CA PRO A 38 5.02 -9.55 20.43
C PRO A 38 4.61 -10.81 19.66
N ASP A 39 3.34 -10.89 19.24
CA ASP A 39 2.80 -12.04 18.50
C ASP A 39 3.08 -11.97 16.99
N ILE A 40 3.64 -10.85 16.50
CA ILE A 40 3.93 -10.66 15.08
C ILE A 40 5.28 -11.25 14.72
N GLN A 41 5.29 -12.15 13.75
CA GLN A 41 6.53 -12.75 13.26
C GLN A 41 7.20 -11.93 12.15
N ARG A 42 6.43 -11.17 11.36
CA ARG A 42 6.96 -10.39 10.23
C ARG A 42 6.33 -9.00 10.14
N PHE A 43 7.15 -7.98 9.94
CA PHE A 43 6.70 -6.61 9.67
C PHE A 43 6.88 -6.28 8.19
N THR A 44 6.02 -5.41 7.69
CA THR A 44 6.16 -4.77 6.37
C THR A 44 5.75 -3.31 6.48
N ALA A 45 6.41 -2.46 5.70
CA ALA A 45 6.05 -1.07 5.52
C ALA A 45 5.25 -0.89 4.23
N MET A 46 4.35 0.09 4.21
CA MET A 46 3.53 0.43 3.04
C MET A 46 3.53 1.95 2.88
N ALA A 47 3.91 2.43 1.70
CA ALA A 47 4.01 3.84 1.37
C ALA A 47 2.90 4.26 0.41
N VAL A 48 1.94 5.04 0.90
CA VAL A 48 0.75 5.45 0.15
C VAL A 48 0.90 6.87 -0.35
N LYS A 49 0.86 7.02 -1.68
CA LYS A 49 1.01 8.28 -2.40
C LYS A 49 -0.34 8.71 -2.93
N PHE A 50 -0.72 9.94 -2.62
CA PHE A 50 -1.89 10.57 -3.20
C PHE A 50 -1.47 11.67 -4.18
N SER A 51 -2.15 11.73 -5.32
CA SER A 51 -2.23 12.89 -6.17
C SER A 51 -3.55 13.60 -5.89
N TYR A 52 -3.48 14.91 -5.68
CA TYR A 52 -4.58 15.72 -5.20
C TYR A 52 -4.55 17.11 -5.82
N HIS A 53 -5.73 17.65 -6.14
CA HIS A 53 -5.92 19.04 -6.53
C HIS A 53 -6.72 19.77 -5.45
N PRO A 54 -6.19 20.87 -4.85
CA PRO A 54 -6.87 21.64 -3.80
C PRO A 54 -8.30 22.05 -4.16
N ASP A 55 -8.49 22.54 -5.39
CA ASP A 55 -9.81 22.98 -5.88
C ASP A 55 -10.68 21.85 -6.44
N SER A 56 -10.22 20.59 -6.42
CA SER A 56 -11.00 19.44 -6.88
C SER A 56 -10.78 18.21 -5.98
N PRO A 57 -11.22 18.24 -4.72
CA PRO A 57 -11.00 17.12 -3.79
C PRO A 57 -11.60 15.79 -4.25
N SER A 58 -12.61 15.82 -5.11
CA SER A 58 -13.23 14.63 -5.72
C SER A 58 -12.32 13.89 -6.71
N LYS A 59 -11.18 14.48 -7.07
CA LYS A 59 -10.21 13.88 -7.99
C LYS A 59 -8.99 13.27 -7.30
N LEU A 60 -9.05 13.11 -5.98
CA LEU A 60 -8.04 12.41 -5.20
C LEU A 60 -7.77 11.01 -5.79
N ARG A 61 -6.50 10.72 -6.09
CA ARG A 61 -6.06 9.44 -6.65
C ARG A 61 -4.89 8.87 -5.88
N VAL A 62 -4.83 7.55 -5.79
CA VAL A 62 -3.71 6.80 -5.19
C VAL A 62 -2.85 6.18 -6.28
N LEU A 63 -1.53 6.21 -6.11
CA LEU A 63 -0.61 5.47 -6.97
C LEU A 63 -0.60 3.99 -6.55
N LEU A 64 -0.88 3.10 -7.48
CA LEU A 64 -0.65 1.67 -7.32
C LEU A 64 0.36 1.18 -8.37
N ILE A 65 1.12 0.17 -8.01
CA ILE A 65 2.05 -0.58 -8.85
C ILE A 65 1.57 -2.02 -9.00
N LYS A 66 1.84 -2.63 -10.16
CA LYS A 66 1.43 -4.00 -10.46
C LYS A 66 2.58 -4.97 -10.23
N ARG A 67 2.41 -5.91 -9.30
CA ARG A 67 3.42 -6.92 -8.97
C ARG A 67 3.75 -7.82 -10.14
N HIS A 68 5.02 -8.21 -10.29
CA HIS A 68 5.41 -9.22 -11.27
C HIS A 68 4.79 -10.60 -11.00
N GLY A 69 4.36 -11.26 -12.08
CA GLY A 69 3.45 -12.41 -12.07
C GLY A 69 4.06 -13.79 -11.81
N LYS A 70 5.36 -14.00 -12.08
CA LYS A 70 5.93 -15.37 -12.14
C LYS A 70 6.47 -15.92 -10.83
N GLU A 71 6.96 -15.07 -9.93
CA GLU A 71 7.66 -15.52 -8.70
C GLU A 71 7.14 -14.86 -7.42
N SER A 72 6.11 -14.00 -7.51
CA SER A 72 5.57 -13.34 -6.33
C SER A 72 4.35 -14.05 -5.75
N SER A 73 4.25 -14.09 -4.42
CA SER A 73 3.15 -14.73 -3.66
C SER A 73 1.75 -14.25 -4.07
N TRP A 74 1.69 -13.09 -4.75
CA TRP A 74 0.49 -12.44 -5.25
C TRP A 74 0.75 -11.80 -6.63
N GLY A 75 1.29 -12.60 -7.55
CA GLY A 75 1.64 -12.11 -8.88
C GLY A 75 0.47 -11.48 -9.63
N ASN A 76 0.76 -10.41 -10.39
CA ASN A 76 -0.18 -9.66 -11.21
C ASN A 76 -1.29 -8.93 -10.44
N THR A 77 -1.16 -8.73 -9.12
CA THR A 77 -2.06 -7.85 -8.36
C THR A 77 -1.52 -6.43 -8.28
N TRP A 78 -2.42 -5.48 -8.05
CA TRP A 78 -2.09 -4.08 -7.79
C TRP A 78 -2.02 -3.81 -6.29
N GLU A 79 -1.05 -3.01 -5.89
CA GLU A 79 -0.87 -2.55 -4.51
C GLU A 79 -0.10 -1.23 -4.48
N THR A 80 0.00 -0.60 -3.32
CA THR A 80 0.93 0.52 -3.15
C THR A 80 2.34 -0.03 -2.96
N GLY A 81 3.34 0.83 -3.12
CA GLY A 81 4.69 0.43 -2.80
C GLY A 81 4.90 0.06 -1.33
N GLY A 82 5.83 -0.86 -1.06
CA GLY A 82 6.18 -1.32 0.27
C GLY A 82 6.78 -2.73 0.31
N GLY A 83 7.58 -2.97 1.33
CA GLY A 83 8.30 -4.22 1.52
C GLY A 83 8.62 -4.51 2.97
N ALA A 84 9.53 -5.46 3.19
CA ALA A 84 10.02 -5.78 4.52
C ALA A 84 11.07 -4.74 4.96
N PRO A 85 11.23 -4.48 6.26
CA PRO A 85 12.34 -3.68 6.75
C PRO A 85 13.69 -4.31 6.37
N ASP A 86 14.66 -3.46 6.03
CA ASP A 86 16.07 -3.82 5.92
C ASP A 86 16.76 -3.64 7.29
N GLU A 87 17.91 -4.29 7.51
CA GLU A 87 18.74 -4.11 8.70
C GLU A 87 19.29 -2.66 8.82
N GLU A 88 19.45 -1.97 7.68
CA GLU A 88 19.92 -0.58 7.64
C GLU A 88 18.82 0.45 7.96
N ASP A 89 17.55 0.04 7.94
CA ASP A 89 16.42 0.92 8.21
C ASP A 89 16.34 1.27 9.71
N GLN A 90 16.42 2.56 10.06
CA GLN A 90 16.39 2.98 11.46
C GLN A 90 15.05 2.70 12.15
N THR A 91 13.95 2.91 11.41
CA THR A 91 12.57 2.70 11.88
C THR A 91 11.71 2.18 10.74
N ILE A 92 10.51 1.66 11.04
CA ILE A 92 9.58 1.20 9.99
C ILE A 92 9.14 2.31 9.02
N ILE A 93 9.21 3.56 9.48
CA ILE A 93 8.95 4.74 8.67
C ILE A 93 10.08 4.93 7.63
N HIS A 94 11.33 4.68 8.01
CA HIS A 94 12.45 4.68 7.07
C HIS A 94 12.32 3.55 6.04
N SER A 95 11.86 2.37 6.46
CA SER A 95 11.51 1.30 5.52
C SER A 95 10.46 1.75 4.51
N ALA A 96 9.40 2.45 4.94
CA ALA A 96 8.41 2.99 4.02
C ALA A 96 9.02 4.00 3.02
N ALA A 97 9.91 4.87 3.49
CA ALA A 97 10.60 5.86 2.65
C ALA A 97 11.55 5.21 1.63
N ARG A 98 12.32 4.21 2.05
CA ARG A 98 13.23 3.45 1.20
C ARG A 98 12.46 2.71 0.11
N GLU A 99 11.48 1.89 0.48
CA GLU A 99 10.63 1.14 -0.45
C GLU A 99 9.91 2.08 -1.44
N SER A 100 9.46 3.23 -0.95
CA SER A 100 8.88 4.27 -1.81
C SER A 100 9.83 4.72 -2.91
N LYS A 101 11.11 4.93 -2.59
CA LYS A 101 12.12 5.33 -3.56
C LYS A 101 12.53 4.18 -4.47
N GLU A 102 12.75 2.99 -3.93
CA GLU A 102 13.15 1.83 -4.73
C GLU A 102 12.10 1.50 -5.81
N GLU A 103 10.82 1.45 -5.43
CA GLU A 103 9.78 0.98 -6.32
C GLU A 103 9.16 2.06 -7.21
N THR A 104 9.27 3.35 -6.85
CA THR A 104 8.63 4.45 -7.59
C THR A 104 9.51 5.68 -7.80
N GLN A 105 10.78 5.65 -7.40
CA GLN A 105 11.73 6.78 -7.43
C GLN A 105 11.28 8.04 -6.65
N ILE A 106 10.23 7.91 -5.84
CA ILE A 106 9.67 9.01 -5.03
C ILE A 106 10.18 8.86 -3.60
N TRP A 107 11.02 9.79 -3.16
CA TRP A 107 11.45 9.90 -1.76
C TRP A 107 10.52 10.86 -1.00
N PRO A 108 9.90 10.46 0.11
CA PRO A 108 9.01 11.34 0.88
C PRO A 108 9.78 12.50 1.52
N LEU A 109 9.19 13.70 1.54
CA LEU A 109 9.68 14.81 2.38
C LEU A 109 9.35 14.56 3.85
N SER A 110 8.13 14.09 4.10
CA SER A 110 7.66 13.71 5.43
C SER A 110 6.58 12.63 5.34
N ILE A 111 6.24 12.06 6.48
CA ILE A 111 5.13 11.12 6.64
C ILE A 111 4.02 11.78 7.45
N ALA A 112 2.77 11.60 7.02
CA ALA A 112 1.63 12.08 7.78
C ALA A 112 1.56 11.40 9.16
N GLY A 113 1.18 12.15 10.19
CA GLY A 113 1.03 11.64 11.56
C GLY A 113 -0.09 10.61 11.69
N ASN A 114 -1.05 10.61 10.77
CA ASN A 114 -1.99 9.51 10.59
C ASN A 114 -1.31 8.37 9.84
N ALA A 115 -1.19 7.23 10.52
CA ALA A 115 -0.77 5.96 9.94
C ALA A 115 -1.88 4.92 10.15
N PHE A 116 -1.70 3.73 9.59
CA PHE A 116 -2.65 2.64 9.73
C PHE A 116 -1.93 1.30 9.75
N THR A 117 -2.60 0.27 10.27
CA THR A 117 -2.01 -1.07 10.34
C THR A 117 -3.04 -2.15 10.21
N CYS A 118 -2.60 -3.30 9.70
CA CYS A 118 -3.39 -4.51 9.55
C CYS A 118 -2.48 -5.72 9.74
N SER A 119 -3.05 -6.81 10.24
CA SER A 119 -2.38 -8.10 10.33
C SER A 119 -3.15 -9.18 9.57
N PHE A 120 -2.41 -10.03 8.87
CA PHE A 120 -2.95 -11.14 8.11
C PHE A 120 -1.91 -12.26 8.03
N TYR A 121 -2.38 -13.47 7.75
CA TYR A 121 -1.51 -14.62 7.59
C TYR A 121 -0.86 -14.60 6.20
N HIS A 122 0.44 -14.84 6.16
CA HIS A 122 1.24 -14.91 4.94
C HIS A 122 1.95 -16.25 4.89
N LYS A 123 2.01 -16.88 3.72
CA LYS A 123 2.85 -18.05 3.51
C LYS A 123 4.26 -17.58 3.15
N ASP A 124 5.21 -17.81 4.03
CA ASP A 124 6.62 -17.49 3.78
C ASP A 124 7.11 -18.22 2.53
N ARG A 125 7.91 -17.53 1.70
CA ARG A 125 8.38 -18.09 0.42
C ARG A 125 9.51 -19.07 0.60
N GLU A 126 10.36 -18.86 1.60
CA GLU A 126 11.56 -19.66 1.82
C GLU A 126 11.20 -20.94 2.59
N THR A 127 10.47 -20.80 3.70
CA THR A 127 10.14 -21.95 4.55
C THR A 127 8.83 -22.63 4.16
N GLY A 128 7.92 -21.89 3.53
CA GLY A 128 6.57 -22.34 3.25
C GLY A 128 5.63 -22.28 4.47
N ASP A 129 6.10 -21.82 5.62
CA ASP A 129 5.31 -21.73 6.83
C ASP A 129 4.29 -20.58 6.77
N ILE A 130 3.22 -20.72 7.55
CA ILE A 130 2.26 -19.63 7.73
C ILE A 130 2.77 -18.75 8.87
N VAL A 131 3.02 -17.47 8.56
CA VAL A 131 3.43 -16.44 9.52
C VAL A 131 2.35 -15.37 9.66
N LEU A 132 2.17 -14.85 10.86
CA LEU A 132 1.38 -13.66 11.13
C LEU A 132 2.22 -12.42 10.80
N MET A 133 1.83 -11.76 9.71
CA MET A 133 2.45 -10.54 9.24
C MET A 133 1.67 -9.33 9.74
N ARG A 134 2.35 -8.23 10.06
CA ARG A 134 1.76 -6.91 10.26
C ARG A 134 2.30 -5.93 9.23
N THR A 135 1.39 -5.32 8.48
CA THR A 135 1.72 -4.18 7.61
C THR A 135 1.44 -2.89 8.36
N LEU A 136 2.39 -1.97 8.33
CA LEU A 136 2.32 -0.61 8.84
C LEU A 136 2.32 0.33 7.63
N GLY A 137 1.22 1.04 7.42
CA GLY A 137 0.98 1.91 6.29
C GLY A 137 1.07 3.38 6.65
N PHE A 138 1.74 4.13 5.77
CA PHE A 138 2.10 5.52 5.94
C PHE A 138 1.70 6.30 4.71
N ILE A 139 1.01 7.42 4.92
CA ILE A 139 0.74 8.38 3.86
C ILE A 139 2.01 9.21 3.70
N VAL A 140 2.60 9.14 2.50
CA VAL A 140 3.76 9.97 2.18
C VAL A 140 3.31 11.37 1.79
N ILE A 141 4.03 12.37 2.28
CA ILE A 141 3.88 13.76 1.89
C ILE A 141 5.11 14.14 1.10
N ASP A 142 4.89 14.46 -0.16
CA ASP A 142 5.87 15.03 -1.05
C ASP A 142 5.25 16.27 -1.71
N ASN A 143 5.96 17.39 -1.75
CA ASN A 143 5.37 18.65 -2.21
C ASN A 143 5.06 18.63 -3.73
N GLU A 144 5.76 17.81 -4.50
CA GLU A 144 5.54 17.65 -5.94
C GLU A 144 4.39 16.67 -6.23
N VAL A 145 4.27 15.59 -5.44
CA VAL A 145 3.25 14.55 -5.61
C VAL A 145 1.94 14.86 -4.88
N THR A 146 2.02 15.32 -3.63
CA THR A 146 0.89 15.42 -2.69
C THR A 146 0.17 16.76 -2.73
N ILE A 147 0.84 17.86 -3.09
CA ILE A 147 0.29 19.20 -2.81
C ILE A 147 -0.08 20.00 -4.07
N LYS A 148 0.62 19.89 -5.22
CA LYS A 148 0.31 20.77 -6.37
C LYS A 148 0.76 20.25 -7.74
N ASN A 149 0.07 19.26 -8.33
CA ASN A 149 -0.20 19.20 -9.79
C ASN A 149 -0.80 17.86 -10.23
N GLU A 150 -2.12 17.82 -10.40
CA GLU A 150 -2.77 16.79 -11.24
C GLU A 150 -2.21 16.80 -12.67
N GLU A 151 -1.91 17.99 -13.20
CA GLU A 151 -1.49 18.20 -14.59
C GLU A 151 -0.15 17.55 -14.93
N THR A 152 0.74 17.32 -13.96
CA THR A 152 2.07 16.74 -14.22
C THR A 152 2.20 15.29 -13.76
N MET A 153 1.51 14.86 -12.70
CA MET A 153 1.75 13.53 -12.11
C MET A 153 0.61 12.52 -12.29
N ALA A 154 -0.67 12.90 -12.29
CA ALA A 154 -1.77 11.95 -12.51
C ALA A 154 -2.09 11.76 -14.00
N GLN A 155 -1.07 11.73 -14.87
CA GLN A 155 -1.24 11.62 -16.31
C GLN A 155 -1.52 10.18 -16.78
N ARG A 156 -1.12 9.17 -16.00
CA ARG A 156 -1.42 7.74 -16.24
C ARG A 156 -2.51 7.25 -15.29
N VAL A 157 -3.76 7.28 -15.74
CA VAL A 157 -4.95 6.97 -14.92
C VAL A 157 -5.58 5.65 -15.34
N TRP A 158 -6.35 5.06 -14.44
CA TRP A 158 -7.09 3.84 -14.75
C TRP A 158 -8.29 4.18 -15.65
N SER A 159 -8.52 3.37 -16.68
CA SER A 159 -9.75 3.40 -17.46
C SER A 159 -10.62 2.20 -17.09
N SER A 160 -11.74 2.45 -16.42
CA SER A 160 -12.71 1.40 -16.10
C SER A 160 -13.40 0.81 -17.33
N GLU A 161 -13.55 1.58 -18.41
CA GLU A 161 -14.10 1.09 -19.68
C GLU A 161 -13.13 0.15 -20.39
N MET A 162 -11.86 0.55 -20.50
CA MET A 162 -10.84 -0.24 -21.21
C MET A 162 -10.17 -1.30 -20.33
N GLN A 163 -10.39 -1.24 -19.01
CA GLN A 163 -9.75 -2.11 -18.01
C GLN A 163 -8.22 -2.10 -18.09
N GLN A 164 -7.63 -0.93 -18.28
CA GLN A 164 -6.17 -0.74 -18.37
C GLN A 164 -5.75 0.69 -18.03
N PRO A 165 -4.47 0.93 -17.70
CA PRO A 165 -3.93 2.28 -17.56
C PRO A 165 -3.92 3.01 -18.91
N VAL A 166 -4.31 4.28 -18.91
CA VAL A 166 -4.31 5.17 -20.08
C VAL A 166 -3.57 6.47 -19.77
N GLY A 167 -3.02 7.10 -20.80
CA GLY A 167 -2.23 8.34 -20.68
C GLY A 167 -0.73 8.09 -20.50
N GLN A 168 0.00 9.16 -20.16
CA GLN A 168 1.46 9.17 -20.15
C GLN A 168 2.04 8.83 -18.79
N SER A 169 3.09 8.01 -18.79
CA SER A 169 3.86 7.65 -17.60
C SER A 169 4.49 8.90 -16.98
N SER A 170 4.23 9.12 -15.70
CA SER A 170 4.80 10.20 -14.90
C SER A 170 5.67 9.70 -13.75
N VAL A 171 5.70 8.38 -13.54
CA VAL A 171 6.43 7.72 -12.45
C VAL A 171 7.33 6.64 -13.07
N GLU A 172 8.59 6.62 -12.63
CA GLU A 172 9.50 5.53 -12.92
C GLU A 172 9.33 4.45 -11.85
N ILE A 173 9.17 3.19 -12.27
CA ILE A 173 9.03 2.05 -11.35
C ILE A 173 10.19 1.08 -11.52
N SER A 174 10.49 0.34 -10.45
CA SER A 174 11.48 -0.73 -10.51
C SER A 174 11.07 -1.84 -11.48
N ASP A 175 12.06 -2.60 -11.92
CA ASP A 175 11.94 -3.80 -12.76
C ASP A 175 11.25 -4.98 -12.04
N GLU A 176 11.07 -4.91 -10.72
CA GLU A 176 10.23 -5.84 -9.96
C GLU A 176 8.72 -5.69 -10.23
N HIS A 177 8.33 -4.57 -10.87
CA HIS A 177 6.94 -4.21 -11.14
C HIS A 177 6.65 -4.13 -12.64
N LEU A 178 5.42 -4.48 -13.02
CA LEU A 178 4.99 -4.57 -14.41
C LEU A 178 4.39 -3.29 -14.97
N ASP A 179 3.75 -2.49 -14.12
CA ASP A 179 3.04 -1.27 -14.51
C ASP A 179 2.76 -0.41 -13.27
N HIS A 180 2.37 0.83 -13.49
CA HIS A 180 1.84 1.73 -12.47
C HIS A 180 0.67 2.52 -13.01
N CYS A 181 -0.18 2.99 -12.11
CA CYS A 181 -1.38 3.72 -12.48
C CYS A 181 -1.96 4.47 -11.28
N TRP A 182 -2.61 5.60 -11.55
CA TRP A 182 -3.34 6.40 -10.57
C TRP A 182 -4.84 6.04 -10.55
N PHE A 183 -5.31 5.58 -9.40
CA PHE A 183 -6.68 5.09 -9.19
C PHE A 183 -7.47 6.02 -8.28
N THR A 184 -8.73 6.27 -8.62
CA THR A 184 -9.71 6.87 -7.72
C THR A 184 -10.12 5.90 -6.62
N GLU A 185 -10.74 6.40 -5.55
CA GLU A 185 -11.28 5.55 -4.49
C GLU A 185 -12.35 4.58 -5.00
N ASP A 186 -13.24 5.03 -5.89
CA ASP A 186 -14.31 4.19 -6.44
C ASP A 186 -13.75 3.07 -7.32
N GLU A 187 -12.67 3.32 -8.05
CA GLU A 187 -11.96 2.28 -8.79
C GLU A 187 -11.35 1.26 -7.84
N VAL A 188 -10.64 1.70 -6.79
CA VAL A 188 -10.11 0.79 -5.75
C VAL A 188 -11.22 -0.03 -5.10
N ARG A 189 -12.36 0.60 -4.79
CA ARG A 189 -13.54 -0.08 -4.23
C ARG A 189 -14.10 -1.13 -5.19
N SER A 190 -14.04 -0.86 -6.49
CA SER A 190 -14.47 -1.74 -7.57
C SER A 190 -13.45 -2.82 -7.94
N ALA A 191 -12.23 -2.76 -7.42
CA ALA A 191 -11.18 -3.74 -7.71
C ALA A 191 -11.62 -5.15 -7.35
N ALA A 192 -11.36 -6.11 -8.25
CA ALA A 192 -11.60 -7.52 -8.00
C ALA A 192 -10.70 -8.02 -6.86
N LEU A 193 -11.17 -9.00 -6.10
CA LEU A 193 -10.35 -9.62 -5.07
C LEU A 193 -9.45 -10.68 -5.70
N TYR A 194 -8.18 -10.65 -5.32
CA TYR A 194 -7.25 -11.72 -5.67
C TYR A 194 -7.69 -13.03 -5.01
N VAL A 195 -7.89 -14.07 -5.81
CA VAL A 195 -8.18 -15.42 -5.36
C VAL A 195 -7.04 -16.33 -5.78
N LYS A 196 -6.40 -16.96 -4.79
CA LYS A 196 -5.28 -17.87 -5.05
C LYS A 196 -5.71 -19.02 -5.95
N GLY A 197 -4.93 -19.28 -7.00
CA GLY A 197 -5.21 -20.32 -7.98
C GLY A 197 -6.12 -19.89 -9.13
N SER A 198 -6.63 -18.65 -9.12
CA SER A 198 -7.32 -18.04 -10.25
C SER A 198 -6.44 -16.97 -10.89
N PRO A 199 -6.38 -16.87 -12.23
CA PRO A 199 -5.74 -15.74 -12.89
C PRO A 199 -6.41 -14.44 -12.42
N PRO A 200 -5.66 -13.47 -11.88
CA PRO A 200 -6.24 -12.20 -11.49
C PRO A 200 -6.78 -11.48 -12.72
N GLY A 201 -7.90 -10.78 -12.53
CA GLY A 201 -8.42 -9.84 -13.52
C GLY A 201 -7.44 -8.67 -13.78
N PRO A 202 -7.75 -7.80 -14.74
CA PRO A 202 -6.90 -6.68 -15.12
C PRO A 202 -6.58 -5.74 -13.95
N PHE A 203 -7.54 -5.58 -13.03
CA PHE A 203 -7.37 -4.91 -11.74
C PHE A 203 -7.85 -5.79 -10.59
N ALA A 204 -6.92 -6.54 -10.03
CA ALA A 204 -7.13 -7.32 -8.82
C ALA A 204 -6.23 -6.82 -7.68
N MET A 205 -6.76 -6.81 -6.47
CA MET A 205 -6.03 -6.45 -5.25
C MET A 205 -6.25 -7.54 -4.19
N LEU A 206 -5.30 -7.68 -3.28
CA LEU A 206 -5.56 -8.42 -2.04
C LEU A 206 -6.56 -7.65 -1.20
N LEU A 207 -7.49 -8.36 -0.55
CA LEU A 207 -8.49 -7.74 0.33
C LEU A 207 -7.82 -6.85 1.41
N ALA A 208 -6.81 -7.39 2.12
CA ALA A 208 -6.07 -6.64 3.13
C ALA A 208 -5.45 -5.34 2.61
N LYS A 209 -4.83 -5.38 1.43
CA LYS A 209 -4.21 -4.20 0.82
C LYS A 209 -5.27 -3.21 0.33
N LYS A 210 -6.36 -3.70 -0.27
CA LYS A 210 -7.49 -2.89 -0.72
C LYS A 210 -8.09 -2.09 0.42
N ASP A 211 -8.44 -2.74 1.53
CA ASP A 211 -9.09 -2.04 2.65
C ASP A 211 -8.12 -1.08 3.36
N MET A 212 -6.82 -1.40 3.41
CA MET A 212 -5.79 -0.47 3.88
C MET A 212 -5.69 0.79 2.99
N VAL A 213 -5.75 0.65 1.67
CA VAL A 213 -5.77 1.78 0.74
C VAL A 213 -7.04 2.62 0.93
N LEU A 214 -8.21 1.99 1.08
CA LEU A 214 -9.47 2.70 1.32
C LEU A 214 -9.44 3.48 2.64
N LEU A 215 -8.85 2.91 3.71
CA LEU A 215 -8.62 3.63 4.95
C LEU A 215 -7.65 4.81 4.74
N ALA A 216 -6.62 4.67 3.91
CA ALA A 216 -5.71 5.77 3.61
C ALA A 216 -6.42 6.95 2.92
N PHE A 217 -7.37 6.70 2.01
CA PHE A 217 -8.21 7.76 1.41
C PHE A 217 -8.98 8.55 2.48
N GLU A 218 -9.59 7.85 3.44
CA GLU A 218 -10.30 8.47 4.56
C GLU A 218 -9.36 9.34 5.41
N LEU A 219 -8.22 8.78 5.82
CA LEU A 219 -7.24 9.47 6.66
C LEU A 219 -6.62 10.68 5.96
N PHE A 220 -6.41 10.60 4.65
CA PHE A 220 -5.92 11.73 3.85
C PHE A 220 -6.93 12.88 3.83
N ARG A 221 -8.21 12.59 3.59
CA ARG A 221 -9.26 13.64 3.62
C ARG A 221 -9.36 14.32 4.98
N GLN A 222 -9.24 13.55 6.07
CA GLN A 222 -9.26 14.09 7.43
C GLN A 222 -8.06 15.02 7.70
N SER A 223 -6.90 14.79 7.08
CA SER A 223 -5.72 15.63 7.27
C SER A 223 -5.76 16.93 6.46
N GLN A 224 -6.41 16.95 5.29
CA GLN A 224 -6.54 18.18 4.47
C GLN A 224 -7.37 19.29 5.16
N GLY A 225 -8.23 18.94 6.12
CA GLY A 225 -8.96 19.92 6.93
C GLY A 225 -8.13 20.56 8.06
N GLN A 226 -6.86 20.20 8.21
CA GLN A 226 -5.98 20.69 9.27
C GLN A 226 -4.92 21.64 8.70
N ASN A 227 -4.75 22.82 9.32
CA ASN A 227 -3.85 23.88 8.83
C ASN A 227 -2.37 23.44 8.71
N VAL A 228 -1.94 22.46 9.53
CA VAL A 228 -0.73 21.66 9.35
C VAL A 228 -1.03 20.31 10.03
N PRO A 229 -1.24 19.21 9.30
CA PRO A 229 -1.35 17.91 9.95
C PRO A 229 0.00 17.59 10.61
N PRO A 230 0.02 17.03 11.84
CA PRO A 230 1.27 16.57 12.44
C PRO A 230 1.96 15.61 11.47
N SER A 231 3.25 15.80 11.24
CA SER A 231 4.07 14.98 10.35
C SER A 231 5.34 14.53 11.05
N VAL A 232 5.95 13.47 10.53
CA VAL A 232 7.29 13.02 10.92
C VAL A 232 8.21 13.32 9.76
N ASP A 233 9.22 14.17 9.99
CA ASP A 233 10.21 14.49 8.98
C ASP A 233 11.08 13.28 8.68
N ILE A 234 11.37 13.06 7.39
CA ILE A 234 12.27 12.01 6.94
C ILE A 234 13.61 12.65 6.60
N VAL A 235 14.55 12.53 7.53
CA VAL A 235 15.95 12.91 7.27
C VAL A 235 16.55 11.83 6.37
N ARG A 236 17.19 12.24 5.28
CA ARG A 236 17.91 11.36 4.36
C ARG A 236 19.17 10.79 4.98
#